data_AF-A0A2P5Y4H6-F1
#
_entry.id   AF-A0A2P5Y4H6-F1
#
_cell.length_a   1.000
_cell.length_b   1.000
_cell.length_c   1.000
_cell.angle_alpha   90.00
_cell.angle_beta   90.00
_cell.angle_gamma   90.00
#
_symmetry.space_group_name_H-M   'P 1'
#
loop_
_entity.id
_entity.type
_entity.pdbx_description
1 polymer ?
#
loop_
_entity_poly.entity_id
_entity_poly.type
_entity_poly.pdbx_seq_one_letter_code
_entity_poly.pdbx_strand_id
1 'polypeptide(L)'
;MSNRHLLNSRISFNFLVWWILFGCFPGLISSFEVTLDSIEIFRTHDWISKPTVYFECKGENTTLLPDVTKINVVYSFKGQESWQPLTQLDGKKCKRCGFYEKDVIKTDDVYAEWEFCATDFQPPAGKYILFKENQLNVTFHCQECASLPGVIGLVMANKHWQKKKRQQDQARFLKLFEEGDDIEDELGLGTVI
;
A
#
# COMPACT_ATOMS: atom_id res chain seq x y z
N MET A 1 14.08 46.15 57.50
CA MET A 1 13.40 45.96 56.20
C MET A 1 14.28 45.10 55.31
N SER A 2 13.92 43.83 55.11
CA SER A 2 14.62 42.93 54.19
C SER A 2 13.61 42.48 53.13
N ASN A 3 13.73 43.04 51.93
CA ASN A 3 12.97 42.62 50.76
C ASN A 3 13.84 41.62 49.98
N ARG A 4 13.67 40.34 50.27
CA ARG A 4 14.14 39.27 49.37
C ARG A 4 13.06 39.09 48.31
N HIS A 5 13.23 39.76 47.18
CA HIS A 5 12.41 39.54 46.00
C HIS A 5 12.80 38.16 45.43
N LEU A 6 12.05 37.13 45.81
CA LEU A 6 12.14 35.81 45.19
C LEU A 6 11.66 35.97 43.74
N LEU A 7 12.62 36.04 42.81
CA LEU A 7 12.35 35.88 41.39
C LEU A 7 11.73 34.49 41.17
N ASN A 8 10.40 34.48 41.04
CA ASN A 8 9.61 33.33 40.66
C ASN A 8 9.88 33.01 39.19
N SER A 9 11.03 32.40 38.91
CA SER A 9 11.32 31.84 37.59
C SER A 9 10.59 30.50 37.45
N ARG A 10 9.27 30.56 37.32
CA ARG A 10 8.50 29.49 36.69
C ARG A 10 8.61 29.67 35.18
N ILE A 11 9.84 29.47 34.65
CA ILE A 11 9.97 29.05 33.25
C ILE A 11 9.19 27.76 33.18
N SER A 12 7.99 27.86 32.59
CA SER A 12 6.99 26.81 32.61
C SER A 12 7.62 25.56 31.97
N PHE A 13 7.74 24.50 32.78
CA PHE A 13 8.27 23.21 32.37
C PHE A 13 7.56 22.68 31.11
N ASN A 14 6.30 23.08 30.89
CA ASN A 14 5.53 22.78 29.69
C ASN A 14 6.12 23.41 28.41
N PHE A 15 6.73 24.60 28.47
CA PHE A 15 7.39 25.21 27.31
C PHE A 15 8.69 24.49 26.93
N LEU A 16 9.45 24.02 27.92
CA LEU A 16 10.67 23.24 27.68
C LEU A 16 10.34 21.87 27.07
N VAL A 17 9.29 21.20 27.57
CA VAL A 17 8.80 19.94 26.99
C VAL A 17 8.25 20.15 25.58
N TRP A 18 7.56 21.27 25.32
CA TRP A 18 7.03 21.59 24.00
C TRP A 18 8.13 21.90 22.98
N TRP A 19 9.22 22.59 23.36
CA TRP A 19 10.38 22.79 22.49
C TRP A 19 11.19 21.52 22.24
N ILE A 20 11.28 20.60 23.20
CA ILE A 20 11.93 19.30 22.99
C ILE A 20 11.10 18.41 22.04
N LEU A 21 9.77 18.45 22.15
CA LEU A 21 8.86 17.71 21.25
C LEU A 21 8.82 18.27 19.82
N PHE A 22 9.04 19.57 19.63
CA PHE A 22 9.05 20.20 18.28
C PHE A 22 10.45 20.38 17.68
N GLY A 23 11.53 20.30 18.47
CA GLY A 23 12.91 20.50 18.01
C GLY A 23 13.56 19.27 17.36
N CYS A 24 12.93 18.09 17.46
CA CYS A 24 13.46 16.83 16.92
C CYS A 24 12.57 16.26 15.82
N PHE A 25 12.27 17.06 14.81
CA PHE A 25 11.91 16.52 13.49
C PHE A 25 12.95 16.98 12.47
N PRO A 26 14.21 16.51 12.55
CA PRO A 26 15.03 16.53 11.35
C PRO A 26 14.21 15.79 10.28
N GLY A 27 13.98 16.43 9.14
CA GLY A 27 13.23 15.85 8.04
C GLY A 27 13.88 14.56 7.59
N LEU A 28 13.52 13.43 8.22
CA LEU A 28 14.04 12.12 7.90
C LEU A 28 13.44 11.77 6.54
N ILE A 29 14.23 11.93 5.48
CA ILE A 29 13.92 11.36 4.18
C ILE A 29 14.02 9.85 4.40
N SER A 30 12.89 9.22 4.69
CA SER A 30 12.82 7.78 4.88
C SER A 30 12.84 7.15 3.49
N SER A 31 13.93 6.45 3.19
CA SER A 31 14.05 5.56 2.04
C SER A 31 13.61 4.17 2.44
N PHE A 32 12.77 3.53 1.63
CA PHE A 32 12.18 2.24 1.92
C PHE A 32 12.68 1.19 0.92
N GLU A 33 13.16 0.06 1.42
CA GLU A 33 13.61 -1.04 0.56
C GLU A 33 12.42 -1.83 0.01
N VAL A 34 12.42 -2.03 -1.31
CA VAL A 34 11.39 -2.80 -2.01
C VAL A 34 11.97 -4.13 -2.46
N THR A 35 11.26 -5.19 -2.10
CA THR A 35 11.58 -6.57 -2.48
C THR A 35 10.60 -7.08 -3.52
N LEU A 36 11.07 -7.98 -4.39
CA LEU A 36 10.20 -8.75 -5.27
C LEU A 36 9.64 -9.92 -4.48
N ASP A 37 8.32 -10.06 -4.45
CA ASP A 37 7.65 -11.16 -3.75
C ASP A 37 7.29 -12.29 -4.71
N SER A 38 6.67 -11.94 -5.84
CA SER A 38 6.38 -12.92 -6.88
C SER A 38 6.36 -12.29 -8.27
N ILE A 39 6.63 -13.10 -9.29
CA ILE A 39 6.50 -12.72 -10.70
C ILE A 39 6.01 -13.91 -11.51
N GLU A 40 5.09 -13.63 -12.43
CA GLU A 40 4.65 -14.54 -13.47
C GLU A 40 4.67 -13.78 -14.80
N ILE A 41 5.29 -14.39 -15.80
CA ILE A 41 5.37 -13.83 -17.16
C ILE A 41 4.43 -14.63 -18.06
N PHE A 42 3.54 -13.96 -18.77
CA PHE A 42 2.55 -14.64 -19.64
C PHE A 42 3.03 -14.78 -21.08
N ARG A 43 3.98 -13.94 -21.50
CA ARG A 43 4.43 -13.85 -22.88
C ARG A 43 5.92 -13.54 -22.95
N THR A 44 6.64 -14.15 -23.88
CA THR A 44 7.97 -13.70 -24.31
C THR A 44 7.86 -13.02 -25.67
N HIS A 45 8.81 -12.15 -25.96
CA HIS A 45 8.94 -11.48 -27.23
C HIS A 45 10.03 -12.10 -28.12
N ASP A 46 10.92 -12.91 -27.55
CA ASP A 46 11.76 -13.86 -28.29
C ASP A 46 11.11 -15.25 -28.34
N TRP A 47 11.07 -15.85 -29.54
CA TRP A 47 10.54 -17.19 -29.79
C TRP A 47 11.62 -18.28 -29.64
N ILE A 48 12.90 -17.92 -29.79
CA ILE A 48 13.99 -18.88 -29.99
C ILE A 48 14.75 -19.14 -28.69
N SER A 49 14.88 -18.13 -27.83
CA SER A 49 15.68 -18.21 -26.61
C SER A 49 14.83 -18.18 -25.34
N LYS A 50 15.46 -18.47 -24.20
CA LYS A 50 14.82 -18.30 -22.89
C LYS A 50 14.75 -16.81 -22.57
N PRO A 51 13.63 -16.32 -22.00
CA PRO A 51 13.52 -14.92 -21.64
C PRO A 51 14.62 -14.57 -20.64
N THR A 52 15.32 -13.47 -20.91
CA THR A 52 16.27 -12.89 -19.97
C THR A 52 15.66 -11.62 -19.41
N VAL A 53 15.09 -11.74 -18.22
CA VAL A 53 14.28 -10.69 -17.61
C VAL A 53 15.15 -9.83 -16.71
N TYR A 54 14.99 -8.52 -16.80
CA TYR A 54 15.64 -7.59 -15.88
C TYR A 54 14.69 -6.49 -15.42
N PHE A 55 14.98 -5.97 -14.24
CA PHE A 55 14.30 -4.83 -13.63
C PHE A 55 15.23 -3.62 -13.64
N GLU A 56 14.69 -2.46 -13.95
CA GLU A 56 15.45 -1.21 -13.95
C GLU A 56 14.59 -0.05 -13.44
N CYS A 57 15.19 0.81 -12.64
CA CYS A 57 14.65 2.12 -12.29
C CYS A 57 15.56 3.23 -12.84
N LYS A 58 14.97 4.33 -13.29
CA LYS A 58 15.72 5.47 -13.82
C LYS A 58 16.74 6.00 -12.82
N GLY A 59 18.02 5.95 -13.20
CA GLY A 59 19.13 6.42 -12.38
C GLY A 59 19.72 5.36 -11.44
N GLU A 60 19.31 4.10 -11.58
CA GLU A 60 19.85 2.95 -10.85
C GLU A 60 20.50 1.94 -11.82
N ASN A 61 21.22 0.97 -11.26
CA ASN A 61 21.76 -0.14 -12.04
C ASN A 61 20.65 -1.14 -12.37
N THR A 62 20.80 -1.84 -13.49
CA THR A 62 19.91 -2.93 -13.88
C THR A 62 20.08 -4.14 -12.97
N THR A 63 18.96 -4.77 -12.62
CA THR A 63 18.92 -5.98 -11.81
C THR A 63 18.46 -7.15 -12.67
N LEU A 64 19.34 -8.12 -12.92
CA LEU A 64 18.99 -9.35 -13.64
C LEU A 64 18.21 -10.29 -12.73
N LEU A 65 17.19 -10.94 -13.28
CA LEU A 65 16.39 -11.95 -12.58
C LEU A 65 16.72 -13.34 -13.15
N PRO A 66 17.83 -13.98 -12.71
CA PRO A 66 18.32 -15.22 -13.31
C PRO A 66 17.37 -16.41 -13.12
N ASP A 67 16.50 -16.35 -12.10
CA ASP A 67 15.59 -17.44 -11.74
C ASP A 67 14.33 -17.49 -12.63
N VAL A 68 13.98 -16.37 -13.27
CA VAL A 68 12.76 -16.23 -14.07
C VAL A 68 13.04 -16.62 -15.52
N THR A 69 12.78 -17.89 -15.86
CA THR A 69 13.24 -18.49 -17.14
C THR A 69 12.15 -19.09 -18.01
N LYS A 70 10.91 -19.13 -17.54
CA LYS A 70 9.76 -19.76 -18.24
C LYS A 70 8.51 -18.91 -18.05
N ILE A 71 7.66 -18.91 -19.08
CA ILE A 71 6.32 -18.31 -19.04
C ILE A 71 5.32 -19.20 -18.30
N ASN A 72 4.24 -18.59 -17.82
CA ASN A 72 3.12 -19.23 -17.11
C ASN A 72 3.58 -20.05 -15.90
N VAL A 73 4.64 -19.57 -15.24
CA VAL A 73 5.15 -20.12 -13.99
C VAL A 73 5.23 -18.96 -13.00
N VAL A 74 4.62 -19.15 -11.84
CA VAL A 74 4.73 -18.22 -10.71
C VAL A 74 6.03 -18.51 -9.97
N TYR A 75 6.95 -17.56 -10.00
CA TYR A 75 8.15 -17.55 -9.17
C TYR A 75 7.88 -16.75 -7.91
N SER A 76 8.26 -17.28 -6.75
CA SER A 76 8.10 -16.62 -5.44
C SER A 76 9.45 -16.53 -4.74
N PHE A 77 9.69 -15.38 -4.11
CA PHE A 77 10.98 -15.03 -3.52
C PHE A 77 10.82 -14.68 -2.04
N LYS A 78 11.92 -14.75 -1.29
CA LYS A 78 11.92 -14.50 0.16
C LYS A 78 12.55 -13.16 0.55
N GLY A 79 13.08 -12.40 -0.40
CA GLY A 79 13.87 -11.20 -0.12
C GLY A 79 15.29 -11.51 0.35
N GLN A 80 15.75 -12.75 0.20
CA GLN A 80 17.07 -13.23 0.63
C GLN A 80 18.02 -13.47 -0.55
N GLU A 81 17.52 -13.33 -1.76
CA GLU A 81 18.26 -13.52 -3.00
C GLU A 81 19.32 -12.42 -3.13
N SER A 82 20.49 -12.77 -3.68
CA SER A 82 21.66 -11.87 -3.73
C SER A 82 21.46 -10.59 -4.55
N TRP A 83 20.41 -10.56 -5.38
CA TRP A 83 20.03 -9.42 -6.22
C TRP A 83 18.90 -8.59 -5.62
N GLN A 84 18.40 -8.93 -4.43
CA GLN A 84 17.45 -8.10 -3.67
C GLN A 84 18.18 -7.18 -2.68
N PRO A 85 17.60 -6.01 -2.34
CA PRO A 85 16.31 -5.46 -2.79
C PRO A 85 16.34 -4.98 -4.26
N LEU A 86 15.17 -4.91 -4.90
CA LEU A 86 15.08 -4.44 -6.29
C LEU A 86 15.37 -2.94 -6.44
N THR A 87 14.92 -2.14 -5.49
CA THR A 87 15.11 -0.69 -5.49
C THR A 87 14.82 -0.12 -4.09
N GLN A 88 15.13 1.16 -3.91
CA GLN A 88 14.74 1.94 -2.73
C GLN A 88 13.78 3.07 -3.15
N LEU A 89 12.65 3.21 -2.47
CA LEU A 89 11.69 4.29 -2.76
C LEU A 89 11.75 5.39 -1.70
N ASP A 90 11.52 6.63 -2.12
CA ASP A 90 11.34 7.77 -1.22
C ASP A 90 9.83 7.93 -0.94
N GLY A 91 9.45 8.21 0.30
CA GLY A 91 8.04 8.42 0.67
C GLY A 91 7.36 9.60 -0.05
N LYS A 92 8.12 10.52 -0.64
CA LYS A 92 7.61 11.73 -1.32
C LYS A 92 7.78 11.71 -2.84
N LYS A 93 8.63 10.84 -3.38
CA LYS A 93 8.98 10.81 -4.80
C LYS A 93 8.86 9.40 -5.35
N CYS A 94 8.19 9.29 -6.49
CA CYS A 94 8.12 8.04 -7.24
C CYS A 94 9.33 7.91 -8.18
N LYS A 95 9.65 6.67 -8.53
CA LYS A 95 10.67 6.35 -9.55
C LYS A 95 9.99 5.79 -10.79
N ARG A 96 10.49 6.13 -11.97
CA ARG A 96 10.08 5.43 -13.18
C ARG A 96 10.87 4.14 -13.27
N CYS A 97 10.18 3.01 -13.24
CA CYS A 97 10.78 1.68 -13.26
C CYS A 97 10.08 0.79 -14.27
N GLY A 98 10.74 -0.31 -14.65
CA GLY A 98 10.18 -1.25 -15.60
C GLY A 98 10.77 -2.65 -15.50
N PHE A 99 10.03 -3.59 -16.10
CA PHE A 99 10.53 -4.92 -16.44
C PHE A 99 10.71 -5.01 -17.94
N TYR A 100 11.84 -5.58 -18.33
CA TYR A 100 12.29 -5.65 -19.71
C TYR A 100 12.78 -7.07 -20.03
N GLU A 101 12.65 -7.45 -21.29
CA GLU A 101 13.22 -8.66 -21.86
C GLU A 101 14.45 -8.28 -22.67
N LYS A 102 15.60 -8.81 -22.30
CA LYS A 102 16.85 -8.55 -23.01
C LYS A 102 16.89 -9.30 -24.33
N ASP A 103 17.17 -8.60 -25.41
CA ASP A 103 17.31 -9.14 -26.75
C ASP A 103 18.76 -9.13 -27.23
N VAL A 104 19.12 -10.14 -28.04
CA VAL A 104 20.47 -10.21 -28.64
C VAL A 104 20.58 -9.38 -29.91
N ILE A 105 19.47 -9.22 -30.64
CA ILE A 105 19.48 -8.71 -32.03
C ILE A 105 18.69 -7.40 -32.18
N LYS A 106 17.69 -7.18 -31.32
CA LYS A 106 16.82 -6.01 -31.38
C LYS A 106 16.97 -5.17 -30.12
N THR A 107 16.29 -4.04 -30.10
CA THR A 107 16.07 -3.29 -28.86
C THR A 107 15.25 -4.14 -27.91
N ASP A 108 15.68 -4.16 -26.64
CA ASP A 108 15.01 -4.89 -25.57
C ASP A 108 13.52 -4.57 -25.48
N ASP A 109 12.70 -5.62 -25.38
CA ASP A 109 11.26 -5.50 -25.29
C ASP A 109 10.79 -5.09 -23.88
N VAL A 110 9.72 -4.30 -23.82
CA VAL A 110 9.20 -3.75 -22.57
C VAL A 110 7.98 -4.55 -22.13
N TYR A 111 8.07 -5.25 -20.99
CA TYR A 111 6.88 -5.87 -20.39
C TYR A 111 5.98 -4.82 -19.73
N ALA A 112 6.57 -3.95 -18.93
CA ALA A 112 5.87 -2.86 -18.26
C ALA A 112 6.86 -1.76 -17.86
N GLU A 113 6.45 -0.50 -18.02
CA GLU A 113 7.14 0.68 -17.47
C GLU A 113 6.08 1.56 -16.79
N TRP A 114 6.31 1.96 -15.54
CA TRP A 114 5.36 2.74 -14.74
C TRP A 114 6.05 3.64 -13.73
N GLU A 115 5.27 4.52 -13.08
CA GLU A 115 5.71 5.27 -11.91
C GLU A 115 5.48 4.45 -10.64
N PHE A 116 6.58 4.06 -10.00
CA PHE A 116 6.58 3.23 -8.81
C PHE A 116 6.72 4.09 -7.55
N CYS A 117 5.69 4.10 -6.71
CA CYS A 117 5.59 4.95 -5.53
C CYS A 117 5.52 4.13 -4.23
N ALA A 118 6.10 4.64 -3.15
CA ALA A 118 5.98 4.02 -1.83
C ALA A 118 4.52 3.99 -1.32
N THR A 119 3.67 4.89 -1.83
CA THR A 119 2.24 4.97 -1.49
C THR A 119 1.38 3.87 -2.13
N ASP A 120 1.92 3.12 -3.10
CA ASP A 120 1.16 2.09 -3.82
C ASP A 120 1.00 0.80 -2.99
N PHE A 121 1.79 0.66 -1.92
CA PHE A 121 1.80 -0.50 -1.06
C PHE A 121 0.64 -0.48 -0.07
N GLN A 122 -0.13 -1.58 -0.05
CA GLN A 122 -1.34 -1.69 0.76
C GLN A 122 -1.04 -2.32 2.13
N PRO A 123 -1.54 -1.74 3.23
CA PRO A 123 -1.43 -2.31 4.56
C PRO A 123 -2.50 -3.41 4.77
N PRO A 124 -2.29 -4.33 5.72
CA PRO A 124 -1.15 -4.41 6.63
C PRO A 124 0.06 -5.17 6.06
N ALA A 125 -0.11 -5.82 4.91
CA ALA A 125 0.89 -6.73 4.35
C ALA A 125 2.03 -6.03 3.60
N GLY A 126 1.90 -4.73 3.33
CA GLY A 126 2.90 -3.98 2.56
C GLY A 126 3.08 -4.55 1.16
N LYS A 127 1.99 -4.96 0.51
CA LYS A 127 2.03 -5.57 -0.83
C LYS A 127 1.54 -4.58 -1.88
N TYR A 128 2.19 -4.62 -3.03
CA TYR A 128 1.74 -3.92 -4.24
C TYR A 128 1.71 -4.91 -5.39
N ILE A 129 0.60 -4.96 -6.14
CA ILE A 129 0.42 -5.89 -7.26
C ILE A 129 0.36 -5.06 -8.54
N LEU A 130 1.30 -5.32 -9.45
CA LEU A 130 1.29 -4.80 -10.81
C LEU A 130 0.80 -5.90 -11.75
N PHE A 131 -0.31 -5.64 -12.41
CA PHE A 131 -0.82 -6.52 -13.47
C PHE A 131 -0.78 -5.79 -14.81
N LYS A 132 -0.15 -6.42 -15.80
CA LYS A 132 -0.17 -5.97 -17.18
C LYS A 132 -0.74 -7.07 -18.05
N GLU A 133 -1.90 -6.79 -18.64
CA GLU A 133 -2.65 -7.75 -19.45
C GLU A 133 -1.77 -8.41 -20.51
N ASN A 134 -1.79 -9.75 -20.55
CA ASN A 134 -1.02 -10.59 -21.48
C ASN A 134 0.50 -10.37 -21.46
N GLN A 135 1.05 -9.74 -20.42
CA GLN A 135 2.49 -9.52 -20.26
C GLN A 135 3.00 -10.16 -18.98
N LEU A 136 2.55 -9.67 -17.81
CA LEU A 136 3.03 -10.15 -16.52
C LEU A 136 2.06 -9.86 -15.36
N ASN A 137 2.26 -10.59 -14.27
CA ASN A 137 1.67 -10.35 -12.97
C ASN A 137 2.79 -10.37 -11.92
N VAL A 138 2.97 -9.25 -11.21
CA VAL A 138 4.07 -9.06 -10.27
C VAL A 138 3.53 -8.60 -8.93
N THR A 139 4.03 -9.20 -7.85
CA THR A 139 3.80 -8.72 -6.49
C THR A 139 5.12 -8.23 -5.90
N PHE A 140 5.08 -7.03 -5.33
CA PHE A 140 6.16 -6.41 -4.59
C PHE A 140 5.84 -6.37 -3.11
N HIS A 141 6.88 -6.26 -2.28
CA HIS A 141 6.75 -6.15 -0.84
C HIS A 141 7.62 -5.03 -0.25
N CYS A 142 7.00 -4.21 0.60
CA CYS A 142 7.63 -3.15 1.38
C CYS A 142 6.86 -2.94 2.69
N GLN A 143 7.39 -3.49 3.79
CA GLN A 143 6.73 -3.43 5.10
C GLN A 143 6.67 -2.00 5.65
N GLU A 144 7.72 -1.22 5.45
CA GLU A 144 7.80 0.16 5.95
C GLU A 144 6.87 1.10 5.17
N CYS A 145 6.65 0.86 3.88
CA CYS A 145 5.72 1.62 3.04
C CYS A 145 4.28 1.56 3.57
N ALA A 146 3.86 0.42 4.14
CA ALA A 146 2.54 0.24 4.75
C ALA A 146 2.30 1.15 5.97
N SER A 147 3.37 1.69 6.58
CA SER A 147 3.29 2.57 7.74
C SER A 147 3.19 4.06 7.39
N LEU A 148 3.18 4.41 6.10
CA LEU A 148 3.09 5.79 5.66
C LEU A 148 1.77 6.45 6.12
N PRO A 149 1.79 7.65 6.71
CA PRO A 149 0.60 8.30 7.26
C PRO A 149 -0.55 8.46 6.26
N GLY A 150 -0.24 8.75 4.99
CA GLY A 150 -1.24 8.87 3.92
C GLY A 150 -1.97 7.55 3.64
N VAL A 151 -1.24 6.44 3.63
CA VAL A 151 -1.77 5.10 3.39
C VAL A 151 -2.65 4.65 4.56
N ILE A 152 -2.17 4.85 5.79
CA ILE A 152 -2.94 4.54 7.01
C ILE A 152 -4.24 5.36 7.06
N GLY A 153 -4.17 6.66 6.80
CA GLY A 153 -5.32 7.56 6.82
C GLY A 153 -6.43 7.10 5.86
N LEU A 154 -6.07 6.74 4.63
CA LEU A 154 -7.01 6.22 3.63
C LEU A 154 -7.67 4.91 4.08
N VAL A 155 -6.89 3.98 4.64
CA VAL A 155 -7.42 2.69 5.11
C VAL A 155 -8.36 2.87 6.31
N MET A 156 -8.02 3.75 7.25
CA MET A 156 -8.90 4.07 8.38
C MET A 156 -10.23 4.67 7.89
N ALA A 157 -10.17 5.64 6.96
CA ALA A 157 -11.35 6.26 6.38
C ALA A 157 -12.25 5.24 5.66
N ASN A 158 -11.65 4.38 4.82
CA ASN A 158 -12.37 3.31 4.12
C ASN A 158 -13.02 2.33 5.11
N LYS A 159 -12.31 1.88 6.14
CA LYS A 159 -12.89 1.01 7.18
C LYS A 159 -14.05 1.67 7.92
N HIS A 160 -13.92 2.96 8.24
CA HIS A 160 -14.99 3.70 8.89
C HIS A 160 -16.24 3.80 8.00
N TRP A 161 -16.05 4.15 6.73
CA TRP A 161 -17.15 4.21 5.76
C TRP A 161 -17.82 2.85 5.55
N GLN A 162 -17.04 1.78 5.40
CA GLN A 162 -17.56 0.41 5.30
C GLN A 162 -18.32 -0.03 6.56
N LYS A 163 -17.87 0.38 7.76
CA LYS A 163 -18.61 0.13 9.01
C LYS A 163 -19.94 0.88 9.02
N LYS A 164 -19.94 2.15 8.61
CA LYS A 164 -21.16 2.96 8.54
C LYS A 164 -22.17 2.41 7.54
N LYS A 165 -21.72 1.94 6.37
CA LYS A 165 -22.57 1.29 5.37
C LYS A 165 -23.26 0.04 5.92
N ARG A 166 -22.51 -0.83 6.61
CA ARG A 166 -23.08 -2.01 7.30
C ARG A 166 -24.14 -1.64 8.34
N GLN A 167 -23.95 -0.56 9.10
CA GLN A 167 -24.94 -0.09 10.06
C GLN A 167 -26.20 0.44 9.36
N GLN A 168 -26.06 1.15 8.24
CA GLN A 168 -27.21 1.60 7.45
C GLN A 168 -27.98 0.44 6.84
N ASP A 169 -27.29 -0.59 6.32
CA ASP A 169 -27.93 -1.78 5.77
C ASP A 169 -28.68 -2.56 6.85
N GLN A 170 -28.10 -2.70 8.06
CA GLN A 170 -28.79 -3.30 9.22
C GLN A 170 -30.03 -2.50 9.63
N ALA A 171 -29.93 -1.16 9.72
CA ALA A 171 -31.07 -0.30 10.06
C ALA A 171 -32.18 -0.35 8.99
N ARG A 172 -31.80 -0.41 7.71
CA ARG A 172 -32.75 -0.55 6.59
C ARG A 172 -33.47 -1.90 6.64
N PHE A 173 -32.77 -2.97 7.01
CA PHE A 173 -33.36 -4.29 7.17
C PHE A 173 -34.39 -4.33 8.30
N LEU A 174 -34.10 -3.75 9.46
CA LEU A 174 -35.04 -3.69 10.60
C LEU A 174 -36.35 -2.98 10.25
N LYS A 175 -36.29 -1.89 9.47
CA LYS A 175 -37.49 -1.17 9.02
C LYS A 175 -38.44 -2.01 8.17
N LEU A 176 -37.94 -3.02 7.45
CA LEU A 176 -38.79 -3.88 6.63
C LEU A 176 -39.70 -4.79 7.47
N PHE A 177 -39.33 -5.07 8.73
CA PHE A 177 -40.16 -5.86 9.64
C PHE A 177 -41.17 -4.97 10.39
N GLU A 178 -40.77 -3.76 10.78
CA GLU A 178 -41.69 -2.80 11.40
C GLU A 178 -42.87 -2.43 10.48
N GLU A 179 -42.65 -2.31 9.16
CA GLU A 179 -43.71 -1.95 8.19
C GLU A 179 -44.62 -3.15 7.83
N GLY A 180 -44.25 -4.37 8.22
CA GLY A 180 -45.07 -5.58 8.03
C GLY A 180 -46.08 -5.83 9.15
N ASP A 181 -45.87 -5.24 10.33
CA ASP A 181 -46.69 -5.46 11.52
C ASP A 181 -47.90 -4.49 11.61
N ASP A 182 -48.03 -3.51 10.71
CA ASP A 182 -49.18 -2.59 10.62
C ASP A 182 -50.37 -3.15 9.80
N ILE A 183 -50.34 -4.43 9.36
CA ILE A 183 -51.41 -5.06 8.56
C ILE A 183 -52.41 -5.86 9.42
N GLU A 184 -52.21 -6.00 10.74
CA GLU A 184 -53.10 -6.80 11.61
C GLU A 184 -54.23 -6.02 12.33
N ASP A 185 -54.45 -4.73 12.07
CA ASP A 185 -55.45 -3.91 12.78
C ASP A 185 -56.78 -3.63 12.01
N GLU A 186 -57.13 -4.39 10.95
CA GLU A 186 -58.39 -4.23 10.20
C GLU A 186 -59.21 -5.54 10.02
N LEU A 187 -59.30 -6.38 11.06
CA LEU A 187 -60.34 -7.42 11.14
C LEU A 187 -61.15 -7.30 12.43
N GLY A 188 -62.05 -6.31 12.41
CA GLY A 188 -63.10 -6.16 13.42
C GLY A 188 -63.97 -7.41 13.52
N LEU A 189 -63.72 -8.23 14.54
CA LEU A 189 -64.64 -9.30 14.93
C LEU A 189 -65.42 -8.85 16.17
N GLY A 190 -66.69 -8.52 15.94
CA GLY A 190 -67.63 -8.08 16.96
C GLY A 190 -67.81 -9.11 18.08
N THR A 191 -67.91 -8.59 19.29
CA THR A 191 -68.31 -9.33 20.49
C THR A 191 -69.71 -9.91 20.29
N VAL A 192 -69.83 -11.23 20.33
CA VAL A 192 -71.11 -11.93 20.49
C VAL A 192 -71.34 -12.15 21.98
N ILE A 193 -72.35 -11.48 22.54
CA ILE A 193 -73.11 -11.91 23.71
C ILE A 193 -74.59 -11.84 23.32
#